data_AF-A0A960XJQ8-F1
#
_entry.id   AF-A0A960XJQ8-F1
#
_cell.length_a   1.000
_cell.length_b   1.000
_cell.length_c   1.000
_cell.angle_alpha   90.00
_cell.angle_beta   90.00
_cell.angle_gamma   90.00
#
_symmetry.space_group_name_H-M   'P 1'
#
loop_
_entity.id
_entity.type
_entity.pdbx_description
1 polymer ?
#
loop_
_entity_poly.entity_id
_entity_poly.type
_entity_poly.pdbx_seq_one_letter_code
_entity_poly.pdbx_strand_id
1 'polypeptide(L)'
;MVSWIRWFVRCLAVGWATSTLPAFSLLDWNVGGNGATEWDPTSPQVAAIGHQVQHVNADIITLQEIPYPFSDRMPAFVATYLPGYHLAINSGTDGYIRSAILSRYPVNRSQKWLDGVPLDAFGYAGNFTRDLFEAEIAVPGFDTPVHIFTTHLKSGSEVSSATRRGAEAGAISNFFVNVFLPQHPDRPYALTGDFNEDVERPGSNSRDAVPRLANDFTGLRLTRPTNPFTGSERTWPSGGEVVFVRFDYILPSASLYARVFRSEVFRASRLSPPPPPLQPGDEALASDHLPVLMIFRNPDNRPFALTLRSTGEGPARLQELIWPAWPGYTYQVLRSTDLQHWFVETTFSPAGGSEAAWPVETTDPRRFLQVRRIP
;
A
#
# COMPACT_ATOMS: atom_id res chain seq x y z
N MET A 1 28.00 61.87 -3.78
CA MET A 1 27.78 60.75 -2.83
C MET A 1 26.66 59.90 -3.37
N VAL A 2 27.00 58.77 -3.98
CA VAL A 2 26.06 57.86 -4.64
C VAL A 2 25.48 56.91 -3.59
N SER A 3 24.16 56.95 -3.43
CA SER A 3 23.38 56.09 -2.53
C SER A 3 23.29 54.68 -3.11
N TRP A 4 23.79 53.68 -2.38
CA TRP A 4 23.64 52.26 -2.71
C TRP A 4 22.40 51.71 -2.00
N ILE A 5 21.29 51.59 -2.73
CA ILE A 5 20.12 50.83 -2.26
C ILE A 5 20.39 49.36 -2.57
N ARG A 6 20.68 48.55 -1.54
CA ARG A 6 20.75 47.10 -1.63
C ARG A 6 19.34 46.52 -1.72
N TRP A 7 18.97 46.01 -2.89
CA TRP A 7 17.74 45.23 -3.07
C TRP A 7 17.90 43.85 -2.41
N PHE A 8 17.24 43.67 -1.26
CA PHE A 8 17.06 42.35 -0.65
C PHE A 8 15.81 41.70 -1.25
N VAL A 9 15.99 40.71 -2.13
CA VAL A 9 14.93 39.76 -2.47
C VAL A 9 14.76 38.83 -1.26
N ARG A 10 13.78 39.11 -0.40
CA ARG A 10 13.35 38.16 0.63
C ARG A 10 12.48 37.11 -0.05
N CYS A 11 13.06 35.97 -0.39
CA CYS A 11 12.27 34.75 -0.61
C CYS A 11 11.73 34.32 0.75
N LEU A 12 10.50 34.72 1.07
CA LEU A 12 9.77 34.22 2.23
C LEU A 12 9.22 32.84 1.85
N ALA A 13 9.97 31.79 2.19
CA ALA A 13 9.44 30.43 2.23
C ALA A 13 8.50 30.35 3.45
N VAL A 14 7.24 30.73 3.25
CA VAL A 14 6.19 30.53 4.24
C VAL A 14 5.73 29.08 4.14
N GLY A 15 6.46 28.19 4.81
CA GLY A 15 6.00 26.83 5.07
C GLY A 15 5.18 26.79 6.34
N TRP A 16 3.88 27.10 6.28
CA TRP A 16 2.96 26.62 7.31
C TRP A 16 2.57 25.19 6.96
N ALA A 17 3.23 24.21 7.58
CA ALA A 17 2.70 22.87 7.69
C ALA A 17 3.39 22.15 8.87
N THR A 18 2.76 22.19 10.03
CA THR A 18 2.80 21.04 10.94
C THR A 18 1.93 19.93 10.31
N SER A 19 2.33 19.41 9.15
CA SER A 19 1.68 18.23 8.58
C SER A 19 2.53 17.04 8.95
N THR A 20 1.97 16.13 9.73
CA THR A 20 2.43 14.73 9.71
C THR A 20 2.53 14.31 8.24
N LEU A 21 3.69 13.78 7.82
CA LEU A 21 3.88 13.32 6.45
C LEU A 21 2.71 12.37 6.10
N PRO A 22 2.03 12.52 4.95
CA PRO A 22 0.95 11.61 4.58
C PRO A 22 1.46 10.17 4.64
N ALA A 23 0.68 9.29 5.24
CA ALA A 23 1.01 7.88 5.44
C ALA A 23 -0.30 7.10 5.50
N PHE A 24 -0.22 5.80 5.21
CA PHE A 24 -1.34 4.89 5.44
C PHE A 24 -0.86 3.58 6.05
N SER A 25 -1.76 2.91 6.74
CA SER A 25 -1.59 1.58 7.30
C SER A 25 -2.35 0.54 6.48
N LEU A 26 -1.73 -0.62 6.26
CA LEU A 26 -2.26 -1.76 5.54
C LEU A 26 -2.22 -2.98 6.46
N LEU A 27 -3.39 -3.56 6.70
CA LEU A 27 -3.57 -4.80 7.44
C LEU A 27 -3.90 -5.93 6.47
N ASP A 28 -3.23 -7.06 6.62
CA ASP A 28 -3.57 -8.31 5.96
C ASP A 28 -3.99 -9.35 6.99
N TRP A 29 -5.07 -10.08 6.73
CA TRP A 29 -5.56 -11.11 7.66
C TRP A 29 -6.44 -12.18 7.00
N ASN A 30 -6.00 -13.43 7.04
CA ASN A 30 -6.89 -14.57 6.88
C ASN A 30 -7.78 -14.68 8.13
N VAL A 31 -9.11 -14.61 7.98
CA VAL A 31 -10.04 -14.61 9.12
C VAL A 31 -10.63 -15.99 9.45
N GLY A 32 -10.20 -17.05 8.78
CA GLY A 32 -10.57 -18.42 9.13
C GLY A 32 -12.07 -18.70 9.05
N GLY A 33 -12.76 -18.14 8.05
CA GLY A 33 -14.21 -18.31 7.87
C GLY A 33 -14.60 -19.55 7.07
N ASN A 34 -13.64 -20.33 6.54
CA ASN A 34 -13.97 -21.53 5.80
C ASN A 34 -14.72 -22.55 6.67
N GLY A 35 -15.89 -22.99 6.21
CA GLY A 35 -16.74 -23.94 6.94
C GLY A 35 -17.54 -23.33 8.10
N ALA A 36 -17.48 -22.00 8.29
CA ALA A 36 -18.34 -21.32 9.26
C ALA A 36 -19.83 -21.60 8.94
N THR A 37 -20.62 -21.88 9.98
CA THR A 37 -22.07 -22.07 9.87
C THR A 37 -22.85 -20.79 10.13
N GLU A 38 -22.19 -19.76 10.64
CA GLU A 38 -22.69 -18.41 10.87
C GLU A 38 -21.56 -17.39 10.64
N TRP A 39 -21.89 -16.19 10.16
CA TRP A 39 -20.94 -15.11 9.96
C TRP A 39 -21.63 -13.75 10.06
N ASP A 40 -22.29 -13.52 11.19
CA ASP A 40 -22.97 -12.28 11.53
C ASP A 40 -22.08 -11.42 12.45
N PRO A 41 -22.14 -10.07 12.41
CA PRO A 41 -21.38 -9.21 13.32
C PRO A 41 -21.51 -9.59 14.80
N THR A 42 -22.63 -10.17 15.22
CA THR A 42 -22.85 -10.57 16.62
C THR A 42 -22.29 -11.96 16.97
N SER A 43 -21.89 -12.76 15.98
CA SER A 43 -21.29 -14.08 16.22
C SER A 43 -19.93 -13.94 16.92
N PRO A 44 -19.56 -14.86 17.83
CA PRO A 44 -18.35 -14.71 18.64
C PRO A 44 -17.06 -14.49 17.83
N GLN A 45 -16.87 -15.26 16.75
CA GLN A 45 -15.70 -15.13 15.87
C GLN A 45 -15.65 -13.76 15.20
N VAL A 46 -16.76 -13.35 14.56
CA VAL A 46 -16.83 -12.08 13.83
C VAL A 46 -16.71 -10.88 14.76
N ALA A 47 -17.26 -10.96 15.98
CA ALA A 47 -17.09 -9.93 16.98
C ALA A 47 -15.62 -9.79 17.44
N ALA A 48 -14.94 -10.91 17.66
CA ALA A 48 -13.51 -10.91 17.99
C ALA A 48 -12.64 -10.36 16.84
N ILE A 49 -12.96 -10.69 15.59
CA ILE A 49 -12.35 -10.05 14.40
C ILE A 49 -12.58 -8.54 14.44
N GLY A 50 -13.84 -8.13 14.68
CA GLY A 50 -14.28 -6.75 14.78
C GLY A 50 -13.50 -5.93 15.82
N HIS A 51 -13.35 -6.45 17.04
CA HIS A 51 -12.57 -5.80 18.09
C HIS A 51 -11.10 -5.62 17.70
N GLN A 52 -10.49 -6.63 17.07
CA GLN A 52 -9.09 -6.56 16.64
C GLN A 52 -8.89 -5.54 15.52
N VAL A 53 -9.74 -5.51 14.49
CA VAL A 53 -9.62 -4.51 13.42
C VAL A 53 -9.89 -3.09 13.91
N GLN A 54 -10.78 -2.92 14.90
CA GLN A 54 -10.99 -1.62 15.56
C GLN A 54 -9.79 -1.17 16.39
N HIS A 55 -9.14 -2.09 17.10
CA HIS A 55 -7.95 -1.78 17.88
C HIS A 55 -6.75 -1.44 16.99
N VAL A 56 -6.49 -2.26 15.97
CA VAL A 56 -5.42 -2.03 15.00
C VAL A 56 -5.70 -0.76 14.19
N ASN A 57 -6.97 -0.50 13.86
CA ASN A 57 -7.46 0.72 13.24
C ASN A 57 -6.75 1.06 11.91
N ALA A 58 -6.46 0.05 11.11
CA ALA A 58 -5.71 0.22 9.86
C ALA A 58 -6.53 0.96 8.80
N ASP A 59 -5.88 1.78 7.97
CA ASP A 59 -6.53 2.58 6.93
C ASP A 59 -7.06 1.71 5.78
N ILE A 60 -6.33 0.65 5.43
CA ILE A 60 -6.71 -0.33 4.43
C ILE A 60 -6.57 -1.73 5.04
N ILE A 61 -7.54 -2.60 4.80
CA ILE A 61 -7.59 -3.96 5.33
C ILE A 61 -7.90 -4.93 4.20
N THR A 62 -7.10 -5.97 4.06
CA THR A 62 -7.35 -7.10 3.17
C THR A 62 -7.70 -8.33 3.99
N LEU A 63 -8.83 -8.96 3.68
CA LEU A 63 -9.32 -10.15 4.37
C LEU A 63 -9.39 -11.32 3.39
N GLN A 64 -8.91 -12.49 3.81
CA GLN A 64 -9.12 -13.77 3.13
C GLN A 64 -10.04 -14.67 3.96
N GLU A 65 -10.60 -15.69 3.32
CA GLU A 65 -11.54 -16.63 3.97
C GLU A 65 -12.85 -16.01 4.47
N ILE A 66 -13.36 -14.97 3.79
CA ILE A 66 -14.76 -14.59 4.00
C ILE A 66 -15.63 -15.74 3.47
N PRO A 67 -16.51 -16.34 4.29
CA PRO A 67 -17.35 -17.44 3.83
C PRO A 67 -18.27 -16.96 2.70
N TYR A 68 -18.23 -17.66 1.57
CA TYR A 68 -18.98 -17.27 0.38
C TYR A 68 -20.50 -17.17 0.63
N PRO A 69 -21.15 -18.12 1.33
CA PRO A 69 -22.58 -18.03 1.63
C PRO A 69 -22.99 -16.81 2.48
N PHE A 70 -22.04 -16.18 3.18
CA PHE A 70 -22.29 -15.04 4.07
C PHE A 70 -21.60 -13.75 3.62
N SER A 71 -21.15 -13.69 2.36
CA SER A 71 -20.50 -12.49 1.83
C SER A 71 -21.42 -11.27 1.83
N ASP A 72 -22.74 -11.49 1.81
CA ASP A 72 -23.77 -10.45 1.96
C ASP A 72 -23.81 -9.82 3.36
N ARG A 73 -23.12 -10.40 4.35
CA ARG A 73 -23.01 -9.87 5.72
C ARG A 73 -21.88 -8.87 5.92
N MET A 74 -20.95 -8.78 4.98
CA MET A 74 -19.82 -7.86 5.09
C MET A 74 -20.22 -6.37 5.18
N PRO A 75 -21.26 -5.87 4.50
CA PRO A 75 -21.76 -4.52 4.75
C PRO A 75 -22.16 -4.27 6.21
N ALA A 76 -22.78 -5.27 6.87
CA ALA A 76 -23.14 -5.16 8.29
C ALA A 76 -21.89 -5.20 9.19
N PHE A 77 -20.90 -6.06 8.87
CA PHE A 77 -19.60 -6.06 9.54
C PHE A 77 -18.93 -4.68 9.47
N VAL A 78 -18.89 -4.06 8.29
CA VAL A 78 -18.32 -2.72 8.10
C VAL A 78 -19.10 -1.68 8.90
N ALA A 79 -20.43 -1.69 8.83
CA ALA A 79 -21.25 -0.74 9.58
C ALA A 79 -21.03 -0.83 11.10
N THR A 80 -20.86 -2.04 11.64
CA THR A 80 -20.66 -2.28 13.07
C THR A 80 -19.23 -1.94 13.52
N TYR A 81 -18.22 -2.42 12.80
CA TYR A 81 -16.83 -2.38 13.30
C TYR A 81 -15.97 -1.31 12.65
N LEU A 82 -16.25 -0.92 11.41
CA LEU A 82 -15.43 0.02 10.63
C LEU A 82 -16.32 1.09 9.96
N PRO A 83 -17.11 1.85 10.73
CA PRO A 83 -18.07 2.79 10.17
C PRO A 83 -17.37 3.82 9.28
N GLY A 84 -17.91 4.00 8.06
CA GLY A 84 -17.35 4.90 7.06
C GLY A 84 -16.30 4.28 6.14
N TYR A 85 -15.92 3.02 6.32
CA TYR A 85 -15.04 2.33 5.38
C TYR A 85 -15.80 1.99 4.09
N HIS A 86 -15.12 2.13 2.97
CA HIS A 86 -15.49 1.58 1.68
C HIS A 86 -15.23 0.07 1.66
N LEU A 87 -16.11 -0.69 0.99
CA LEU A 87 -16.04 -2.15 0.92
C LEU A 87 -15.98 -2.60 -0.55
N ALA A 88 -14.99 -3.43 -0.86
CA ALA A 88 -14.86 -4.17 -2.10
C ALA A 88 -14.92 -5.68 -1.81
N ILE A 89 -15.89 -6.38 -2.40
CA ILE A 89 -16.16 -7.81 -2.10
C ILE A 89 -16.56 -8.64 -3.32
N ASN A 90 -16.28 -8.13 -4.52
CA ASN A 90 -16.58 -8.76 -5.80
C ASN A 90 -15.43 -9.66 -6.32
N SER A 91 -14.59 -10.18 -5.43
CA SER A 91 -13.55 -11.17 -5.75
C SER A 91 -14.15 -12.48 -6.26
N GLY A 92 -13.32 -13.24 -7.00
CA GLY A 92 -13.65 -14.62 -7.35
C GLY A 92 -13.76 -15.54 -6.12
N THR A 93 -14.32 -16.73 -6.33
CA THR A 93 -14.55 -17.70 -5.24
C THR A 93 -14.43 -19.13 -5.75
N ASP A 94 -13.95 -20.01 -4.88
CA ASP A 94 -13.93 -21.45 -5.11
C ASP A 94 -15.27 -22.13 -4.75
N GLY A 95 -16.29 -21.34 -4.42
CA GLY A 95 -17.59 -21.81 -3.93
C GLY A 95 -17.69 -21.91 -2.40
N TYR A 96 -16.57 -21.73 -1.68
CA TYR A 96 -16.53 -21.82 -0.22
C TYR A 96 -16.16 -20.48 0.41
N ILE A 97 -15.15 -19.82 -0.12
CA ILE A 97 -14.58 -18.60 0.46
C ILE A 97 -14.24 -17.57 -0.62
N ARG A 98 -14.06 -16.32 -0.19
CA ARG A 98 -13.60 -15.22 -1.03
C ARG A 98 -12.76 -14.21 -0.23
N SER A 99 -12.19 -13.24 -0.95
CA SER A 99 -11.44 -12.15 -0.35
C SER A 99 -12.25 -10.84 -0.32
N ALA A 100 -11.95 -9.95 0.60
CA ALA A 100 -12.51 -8.61 0.68
C ALA A 100 -11.41 -7.57 0.92
N ILE A 101 -11.62 -6.34 0.43
CA ILE A 101 -10.75 -5.19 0.70
C ILE A 101 -11.62 -4.09 1.29
N LEU A 102 -11.20 -3.55 2.43
CA LEU A 102 -11.86 -2.46 3.14
C LEU A 102 -10.92 -1.26 3.19
N SER A 103 -11.44 -0.05 3.02
CA SER A 103 -10.61 1.15 3.08
C SER A 103 -11.32 2.33 3.70
N ARG A 104 -10.63 3.09 4.54
CA ARG A 104 -11.06 4.42 4.99
C ARG A 104 -11.12 5.43 3.85
N TYR A 105 -10.41 5.16 2.76
CA TYR A 105 -10.29 6.05 1.62
C TYR A 105 -11.15 5.57 0.45
N PRO A 106 -11.54 6.47 -0.48
CA PRO A 106 -12.35 6.08 -1.63
C PRO A 106 -11.70 4.98 -2.46
N VAL A 107 -12.49 3.93 -2.73
CA VAL A 107 -12.15 2.89 -3.71
C VAL A 107 -12.67 3.34 -5.07
N ASN A 108 -11.77 3.69 -5.99
CA ASN A 108 -12.11 4.12 -7.34
C ASN A 108 -12.66 2.96 -8.18
N ARG A 109 -12.03 1.78 -8.02
CA ARG A 109 -12.35 0.55 -8.74
C ARG A 109 -11.99 -0.65 -7.86
N SER A 110 -12.76 -1.74 -7.98
CA SER A 110 -12.35 -3.07 -7.53
C SER A 110 -12.55 -4.10 -8.64
N GLN A 111 -11.60 -5.03 -8.78
CA GLN A 111 -11.54 -5.93 -9.92
C GLN A 111 -11.01 -7.31 -9.55
N LYS A 112 -11.66 -8.34 -10.10
CA LYS A 112 -11.11 -9.69 -10.15
C LYS A 112 -10.29 -9.89 -11.41
N TRP A 113 -9.18 -10.63 -11.32
CA TRP A 113 -8.22 -10.76 -12.41
C TRP A 113 -7.99 -12.20 -12.86
N LEU A 114 -7.87 -13.13 -11.92
CA LEU A 114 -7.39 -14.49 -12.21
C LEU A 114 -8.40 -15.58 -11.86
N ASP A 115 -9.56 -15.24 -11.31
CA ASP A 115 -10.67 -16.17 -11.07
C ASP A 115 -10.99 -17.05 -12.31
N GLY A 116 -10.79 -18.37 -12.16
CA GLY A 116 -11.09 -19.36 -13.20
C GLY A 116 -10.06 -19.46 -14.33
N VAL A 117 -8.96 -18.70 -14.29
CA VAL A 117 -7.92 -18.74 -15.32
C VAL A 117 -7.19 -20.10 -15.32
N PRO A 118 -7.00 -20.76 -16.49
CA PRO A 118 -6.24 -22.00 -16.59
C PRO A 118 -4.78 -21.84 -16.17
N LEU A 119 -4.26 -22.86 -15.48
CA LEU A 119 -2.90 -22.88 -14.93
C LEU A 119 -1.92 -23.77 -15.72
N ASP A 120 -2.35 -24.32 -16.87
CA ASP A 120 -1.54 -25.26 -17.66
C ASP A 120 -0.19 -24.65 -18.07
N ALA A 121 -0.21 -23.39 -18.49
CA ALA A 121 0.99 -22.62 -18.86
C ALA A 121 1.95 -22.39 -17.68
N PHE A 122 1.47 -22.56 -16.45
CA PHE A 122 2.21 -22.40 -15.20
C PHE A 122 2.52 -23.76 -14.53
N GLY A 123 2.26 -24.87 -15.22
CA GLY A 123 2.66 -26.21 -14.79
C GLY A 123 1.63 -26.95 -13.92
N TYR A 124 0.36 -26.55 -13.94
CA TYR A 124 -0.70 -27.27 -13.21
C TYR A 124 -1.95 -27.44 -14.09
N ALA A 125 -2.39 -28.69 -14.26
CA ALA A 125 -3.62 -29.02 -14.98
C ALA A 125 -4.86 -28.70 -14.11
N GLY A 126 -5.40 -27.50 -14.26
CA GLY A 126 -6.53 -26.99 -13.50
C GLY A 126 -6.61 -25.46 -13.58
N ASN A 127 -7.48 -24.86 -12.76
CA ASN A 127 -7.73 -23.42 -12.78
C ASN A 127 -7.35 -22.76 -11.45
N PHE A 128 -7.09 -21.45 -11.50
CA PHE A 128 -7.00 -20.58 -10.34
C PHE A 128 -8.39 -20.41 -9.70
N THR A 129 -8.55 -20.58 -8.38
CA THR A 129 -9.90 -20.62 -7.76
C THR A 129 -10.23 -19.54 -6.73
N ARG A 130 -9.27 -18.77 -6.21
CA ARG A 130 -9.52 -17.78 -5.13
C ARG A 130 -9.14 -16.34 -5.50
N ASP A 131 -8.96 -16.13 -6.80
CA ASP A 131 -8.69 -14.86 -7.48
C ASP A 131 -7.43 -14.09 -7.04
N LEU A 132 -6.96 -13.21 -7.91
CA LEU A 132 -6.11 -12.07 -7.56
C LEU A 132 -7.04 -10.85 -7.53
N PHE A 133 -7.45 -10.43 -6.34
CA PHE A 133 -8.44 -9.36 -6.18
C PHE A 133 -7.77 -8.02 -5.93
N GLU A 134 -8.18 -6.99 -6.66
CA GLU A 134 -7.61 -5.65 -6.61
C GLU A 134 -8.62 -4.62 -6.12
N ALA A 135 -8.14 -3.65 -5.34
CA ALA A 135 -8.77 -2.33 -5.18
C ALA A 135 -7.78 -1.22 -5.56
N GLU A 136 -8.23 -0.28 -6.39
CA GLU A 136 -7.55 0.98 -6.66
C GLU A 136 -8.08 2.05 -5.70
N ILE A 137 -7.21 2.61 -4.85
CA ILE A 137 -7.60 3.41 -3.69
C ILE A 137 -6.97 4.81 -3.76
N ALA A 138 -7.79 5.85 -3.61
CA ALA A 138 -7.35 7.23 -3.58
C ALA A 138 -6.86 7.64 -2.18
N VAL A 139 -5.61 7.32 -1.86
CA VAL A 139 -5.00 7.64 -0.55
C VAL A 139 -4.69 9.15 -0.45
N PRO A 140 -5.19 9.86 0.58
CA PRO A 140 -4.91 11.28 0.75
C PRO A 140 -3.42 11.63 0.77
N GLY A 141 -3.05 12.62 -0.05
CA GLY A 141 -1.68 13.12 -0.16
C GLY A 141 -0.80 12.37 -1.16
N PHE A 142 -1.22 11.21 -1.69
CA PHE A 142 -0.52 10.52 -2.78
C PHE A 142 -0.90 11.18 -4.11
N ASP A 143 0.05 11.30 -5.04
CA ASP A 143 -0.20 11.89 -6.36
C ASP A 143 -1.02 10.95 -7.25
N THR A 144 -0.91 9.64 -6.98
CA THR A 144 -1.51 8.57 -7.76
C THR A 144 -2.26 7.59 -6.86
N PRO A 145 -3.34 6.93 -7.33
CA PRO A 145 -3.98 5.90 -6.54
C PRO A 145 -3.02 4.76 -6.19
N VAL A 146 -3.22 4.20 -5.00
CA VAL A 146 -2.50 3.01 -4.54
C VAL A 146 -3.30 1.77 -4.93
N HIS A 147 -2.64 0.78 -5.53
CA HIS A 147 -3.28 -0.48 -5.89
C HIS A 147 -2.98 -1.55 -4.83
N ILE A 148 -4.02 -2.05 -4.18
CA ILE A 148 -3.90 -3.11 -3.18
C ILE A 148 -4.48 -4.38 -3.76
N PHE A 149 -3.63 -5.39 -3.89
CA PHE A 149 -3.98 -6.72 -4.35
C PHE A 149 -4.03 -7.66 -3.16
N THR A 150 -4.96 -8.61 -3.18
CA THR A 150 -5.02 -9.69 -2.20
C THR A 150 -5.33 -11.02 -2.88
N THR A 151 -4.75 -12.10 -2.38
CA THR A 151 -4.97 -13.46 -2.86
C THR A 151 -4.92 -14.45 -1.70
N HIS A 152 -5.52 -15.62 -1.87
CA HIS A 152 -5.36 -16.75 -0.97
C HIS A 152 -4.93 -17.96 -1.79
N LEU A 153 -3.64 -18.31 -1.73
CA LEU A 153 -3.10 -19.40 -2.56
C LEU A 153 -3.50 -20.78 -2.02
N LYS A 154 -3.39 -21.79 -2.86
CA LYS A 154 -3.72 -23.17 -2.51
C LYS A 154 -2.97 -23.65 -1.25
N SER A 155 -3.75 -24.05 -0.24
CA SER A 155 -3.29 -24.71 0.99
C SER A 155 -2.97 -26.20 0.80
N GLY A 156 -2.37 -26.82 1.82
CA GLY A 156 -1.96 -28.24 1.82
C GLY A 156 -0.44 -28.40 1.62
N SER A 157 0.11 -29.55 1.98
CA SER A 157 1.55 -29.84 1.90
C SER A 157 1.90 -30.93 0.88
N GLU A 158 0.88 -31.61 0.36
CA GLU A 158 1.00 -32.62 -0.69
C GLU A 158 1.47 -32.02 -2.02
N VAL A 159 2.15 -32.85 -2.82
CA VAL A 159 2.77 -32.42 -4.09
C VAL A 159 1.78 -31.72 -5.02
N SER A 160 0.54 -32.20 -5.13
CA SER A 160 -0.48 -31.59 -5.98
C SER A 160 -0.82 -30.16 -5.54
N SER A 161 -0.95 -29.93 -4.24
CA SER A 161 -1.28 -28.62 -3.67
C SER A 161 -0.10 -27.66 -3.71
N ALA A 162 1.11 -28.15 -3.49
CA ALA A 162 2.30 -27.33 -3.66
C ALA A 162 2.55 -26.96 -5.13
N THR A 163 2.33 -27.90 -6.07
CA THR A 163 2.43 -27.65 -7.52
C THR A 163 1.41 -26.60 -7.96
N ARG A 164 0.16 -26.74 -7.51
CA ARG A 164 -0.88 -25.76 -7.78
C ARG A 164 -0.56 -24.38 -7.23
N ARG A 165 -0.15 -24.28 -5.96
CA ARG A 165 0.24 -23.01 -5.32
C ARG A 165 1.38 -22.32 -6.06
N GLY A 166 2.39 -23.07 -6.50
CA GLY A 166 3.47 -22.55 -7.33
C GLY A 166 2.99 -22.04 -8.70
N ALA A 167 2.02 -22.72 -9.31
CA ALA A 167 1.40 -22.30 -10.58
C ALA A 167 0.53 -21.04 -10.41
N GLU A 168 -0.25 -20.94 -9.33
CA GLU A 168 -1.03 -19.75 -8.97
C GLU A 168 -0.11 -18.54 -8.74
N ALA A 169 0.98 -18.73 -7.99
CA ALA A 169 2.00 -17.69 -7.81
C ALA A 169 2.64 -17.28 -9.14
N GLY A 170 2.96 -18.23 -10.01
CA GLY A 170 3.48 -17.96 -11.36
C GLY A 170 2.52 -17.14 -12.22
N ALA A 171 1.22 -17.44 -12.16
CA ALA A 171 0.19 -16.70 -12.87
C ALA A 171 0.08 -15.24 -12.38
N ILE A 172 0.16 -15.01 -11.07
CA ILE A 172 0.17 -13.67 -10.47
C ILE A 172 1.42 -12.89 -10.93
N SER A 173 2.61 -13.49 -10.87
CA SER A 173 3.83 -12.81 -11.31
C SER A 173 3.79 -12.47 -12.78
N ASN A 174 3.27 -13.38 -13.62
CA ASN A 174 3.06 -13.12 -15.03
C ASN A 174 2.06 -11.97 -15.28
N PHE A 175 1.00 -11.88 -14.48
CA PHE A 175 0.06 -10.76 -14.51
C PHE A 175 0.74 -9.43 -14.17
N PHE A 176 1.53 -9.37 -13.09
CA PHE A 176 2.25 -8.15 -12.73
C PHE A 176 3.18 -7.69 -13.85
N VAL A 177 4.00 -8.60 -14.38
CA VAL A 177 5.03 -8.29 -15.39
C VAL A 177 4.41 -7.88 -16.73
N ASN A 178 3.38 -8.57 -17.19
CA ASN A 178 2.89 -8.43 -18.57
C ASN A 178 1.59 -7.64 -18.69
N VAL A 179 0.88 -7.38 -17.59
CA VAL A 179 -0.42 -6.70 -17.61
C VAL A 179 -0.39 -5.45 -16.76
N PHE A 180 -0.13 -5.58 -15.46
CA PHE A 180 -0.26 -4.46 -14.53
C PHE A 180 0.84 -3.41 -14.73
N LEU A 181 2.11 -3.79 -14.63
CA LEU A 181 3.24 -2.85 -14.70
C LEU A 181 3.35 -2.11 -16.03
N PRO A 182 3.10 -2.72 -17.20
CA PRO A 182 3.08 -1.98 -18.46
C PRO A 182 2.00 -0.88 -18.53
N GLN A 183 0.89 -1.04 -17.82
CA GLN A 183 -0.22 -0.07 -17.78
C GLN A 183 -0.07 0.94 -16.63
N HIS A 184 0.68 0.57 -15.58
CA HIS A 184 0.78 1.30 -14.33
C HIS A 184 2.23 1.41 -13.80
N PRO A 185 3.21 1.87 -14.61
CA PRO A 185 4.63 1.77 -14.29
C PRO A 185 5.04 2.56 -13.04
N ASP A 186 4.34 3.67 -12.76
CA ASP A 186 4.66 4.59 -11.67
C ASP A 186 3.69 4.50 -10.49
N ARG A 187 2.72 3.56 -10.52
CA ARG A 187 1.73 3.45 -9.45
C ARG A 187 2.32 2.72 -8.24
N PRO A 188 2.11 3.19 -7.00
CA PRO A 188 2.41 2.40 -5.81
C PRO A 188 1.42 1.23 -5.69
N TYR A 189 1.93 0.04 -5.39
CA TYR A 189 1.10 -1.15 -5.17
C TYR A 189 1.66 -2.09 -4.09
N ALA A 190 0.80 -2.95 -3.56
CA ALA A 190 1.18 -4.05 -2.68
C ALA A 190 0.33 -5.30 -2.98
N LEU A 191 0.92 -6.48 -2.82
CA LEU A 191 0.24 -7.76 -2.83
C LEU A 191 0.19 -8.33 -1.41
N THR A 192 -0.98 -8.69 -0.94
CA THR A 192 -1.22 -9.25 0.39
C THR A 192 -1.83 -10.64 0.34
N GLY A 193 -1.75 -11.35 1.46
CA GLY A 193 -2.62 -12.50 1.75
C GLY A 193 -1.89 -13.71 2.30
N ASP A 194 -2.70 -14.73 2.53
CA ASP A 194 -2.25 -16.08 2.88
C ASP A 194 -1.70 -16.80 1.64
N PHE A 195 -0.38 -16.90 1.57
CA PHE A 195 0.33 -17.59 0.51
C PHE A 195 0.55 -19.08 0.82
N ASN A 196 0.15 -19.53 2.01
CA ASN A 196 0.25 -20.90 2.47
C ASN A 196 1.68 -21.49 2.39
N GLU A 197 2.72 -20.68 2.25
CA GLU A 197 4.10 -21.14 2.16
C GLU A 197 5.00 -20.27 3.05
N ASP A 198 5.84 -20.93 3.85
CA ASP A 198 6.87 -20.26 4.64
C ASP A 198 8.17 -20.22 3.84
N VAL A 199 8.56 -19.03 3.43
CA VAL A 199 9.76 -18.82 2.62
C VAL A 199 11.06 -19.18 3.36
N GLU A 200 11.07 -19.13 4.69
CA GLU A 200 12.24 -19.44 5.51
C GLU A 200 12.28 -20.91 5.93
N ARG A 201 11.09 -21.53 6.00
CA ARG A 201 10.91 -22.94 6.38
C ARG A 201 10.01 -23.64 5.36
N PRO A 202 10.43 -23.71 4.08
CA PRO A 202 9.61 -24.32 3.06
C PRO A 202 9.38 -25.80 3.36
N GLY A 203 8.16 -26.27 3.14
CA GLY A 203 7.85 -27.69 3.18
C GLY A 203 8.65 -28.47 2.12
N SER A 204 8.81 -29.78 2.29
CA SER A 204 9.59 -30.63 1.37
C SER A 204 9.11 -30.61 -0.08
N ASN A 205 7.84 -30.28 -0.31
CA ASN A 205 7.23 -30.19 -1.64
C ASN A 205 7.13 -28.75 -2.16
N SER A 206 7.65 -27.76 -1.43
CA SER A 206 7.59 -26.33 -1.77
C SER A 206 7.97 -26.08 -3.23
N ARG A 207 7.30 -25.11 -3.86
CA ARG A 207 7.53 -24.72 -5.26
C ARG A 207 7.89 -23.25 -5.38
N ASP A 208 8.39 -22.66 -4.30
CA ASP A 208 8.85 -21.27 -4.22
C ASP A 208 7.74 -20.28 -4.61
N ALA A 209 6.53 -20.48 -4.11
CA ALA A 209 5.42 -19.56 -4.32
C ALA A 209 5.77 -18.14 -3.87
N VAL A 210 6.36 -17.95 -2.68
CA VAL A 210 6.72 -16.61 -2.20
C VAL A 210 7.85 -15.97 -3.01
N PRO A 211 8.98 -16.65 -3.31
CA PRO A 211 10.00 -16.10 -4.21
C PRO A 211 9.50 -15.82 -5.63
N ARG A 212 8.55 -16.61 -6.15
CA ARG A 212 7.90 -16.32 -7.44
C ARG A 212 7.14 -15.00 -7.39
N LEU A 213 6.49 -14.67 -6.28
CA LEU A 213 5.77 -13.41 -6.10
C LEU A 213 6.71 -12.23 -5.81
N ALA A 214 7.71 -12.41 -4.95
CA ALA A 214 8.60 -11.34 -4.49
C ALA A 214 9.94 -11.34 -5.24
N ASN A 215 9.99 -10.71 -6.41
CA ASN A 215 11.21 -10.57 -7.20
C ASN A 215 11.27 -9.26 -7.99
N ASP A 216 12.45 -8.96 -8.56
CA ASP A 216 12.72 -7.72 -9.28
C ASP A 216 11.79 -7.48 -10.48
N PHE A 217 11.36 -8.52 -11.20
CA PHE A 217 10.49 -8.36 -12.37
C PHE A 217 9.08 -7.94 -11.98
N THR A 218 8.56 -8.50 -10.89
CA THR A 218 7.25 -8.10 -10.34
C THR A 218 7.32 -6.77 -9.59
N GLY A 219 8.52 -6.29 -9.25
CA GLY A 219 8.77 -5.11 -8.40
C GLY A 219 8.36 -5.28 -6.92
N LEU A 220 7.74 -6.40 -6.55
CA LEU A 220 7.32 -6.75 -5.20
C LEU A 220 8.54 -7.15 -4.34
N ARG A 221 8.56 -6.70 -3.09
CA ARG A 221 9.66 -6.91 -2.15
C ARG A 221 9.23 -7.76 -0.98
N LEU A 222 10.04 -8.77 -0.65
CA LEU A 222 9.84 -9.56 0.55
C LEU A 222 10.12 -8.69 1.79
N THR A 223 9.17 -8.71 2.71
CA THR A 223 9.26 -8.07 4.03
C THR A 223 9.39 -9.15 5.10
N ARG A 224 9.74 -8.77 6.33
CA ARG A 224 9.81 -9.67 7.49
C ARG A 224 9.21 -8.99 8.73
N PRO A 225 7.88 -8.76 8.76
CA PRO A 225 7.20 -8.24 9.93
C PRO A 225 7.43 -9.20 11.10
N THR A 226 7.70 -8.66 12.28
CA THR A 226 7.87 -9.46 13.51
C THR A 226 6.93 -8.95 14.58
N ASN A 227 6.44 -9.84 15.44
CA ASN A 227 5.69 -9.43 16.61
C ASN A 227 6.61 -8.73 17.61
N PRO A 228 6.27 -7.53 18.12
CA PRO A 228 7.17 -6.74 18.97
C PRO A 228 7.43 -7.36 20.35
N PHE A 229 6.61 -8.32 20.81
CA PHE A 229 6.78 -8.97 22.11
C PHE A 229 7.60 -10.26 22.03
N THR A 230 7.44 -11.01 20.95
CA THR A 230 8.05 -12.34 20.78
C THR A 230 9.21 -12.36 19.78
N GLY A 231 9.34 -11.33 18.94
CA GLY A 231 10.28 -11.30 17.81
C GLY A 231 9.93 -12.24 16.66
N SER A 232 8.81 -12.98 16.75
CA SER A 232 8.41 -13.98 15.76
C SER A 232 7.70 -13.35 14.56
N GLU A 233 8.09 -13.76 13.36
CA GLU A 233 7.47 -13.41 12.06
C GLU A 233 6.33 -14.36 11.65
N ARG A 234 6.10 -15.41 12.43
CA ARG A 234 5.14 -16.47 12.12
C ARG A 234 3.71 -16.03 12.43
N THR A 235 2.78 -16.54 11.64
CA THR A 235 1.37 -16.12 11.63
C THR A 235 0.39 -17.26 11.84
N TRP A 236 0.79 -18.53 11.65
CA TRP A 236 -0.08 -19.69 11.82
C TRP A 236 0.55 -20.83 12.65
N PRO A 237 -0.23 -21.49 13.53
CA PRO A 237 -1.55 -21.12 14.02
C PRO A 237 -1.46 -20.06 15.15
N SER A 238 -2.48 -19.22 15.28
CA SER A 238 -2.58 -18.11 16.25
C SER A 238 -2.98 -18.55 17.66
N GLY A 239 -3.81 -19.60 17.79
CA GLY A 239 -4.49 -19.99 19.04
C GLY A 239 -3.60 -20.62 20.13
N GLY A 240 -2.29 -20.71 19.89
CA GLY A 240 -1.31 -21.26 20.83
C GLY A 240 -0.24 -20.25 21.26
N GLU A 241 0.48 -20.59 22.33
CA GLU A 241 1.69 -19.86 22.74
C GLU A 241 2.76 -19.83 21.64
N VAL A 242 2.86 -20.93 20.89
CA VAL A 242 3.83 -21.10 19.80
C VAL A 242 3.12 -21.01 18.46
N VAL A 243 3.61 -20.10 17.63
CA VAL A 243 3.26 -19.97 16.22
C VAL A 243 4.37 -20.64 15.42
N PHE A 244 4.01 -21.46 14.44
CA PHE A 244 4.95 -22.39 13.81
C PHE A 244 5.42 -21.93 12.44
N VAL A 245 4.55 -21.26 11.70
CA VAL A 245 4.74 -21.04 10.27
C VAL A 245 4.33 -19.61 9.90
N ARG A 246 5.02 -19.03 8.92
CA ARG A 246 4.64 -17.75 8.30
C ARG A 246 3.94 -18.01 6.97
N PHE A 247 2.63 -17.75 6.94
CA PHE A 247 1.83 -17.89 5.72
C PHE A 247 1.32 -16.57 5.18
N ASP A 248 1.24 -15.54 6.01
CA ASP A 248 0.64 -14.25 5.66
C ASP A 248 1.74 -13.21 5.36
N TYR A 249 1.56 -12.47 4.27
CA TYR A 249 2.56 -11.56 3.73
C TYR A 249 1.93 -10.26 3.25
N ILE A 250 2.65 -9.16 3.44
CA ILE A 250 2.47 -7.93 2.66
C ILE A 250 3.74 -7.74 1.84
N LEU A 251 3.62 -7.86 0.52
CA LEU A 251 4.68 -7.65 -0.45
C LEU A 251 4.47 -6.26 -1.10
N PRO A 252 5.12 -5.19 -0.60
CA PRO A 252 5.05 -3.89 -1.23
C PRO A 252 5.89 -3.82 -2.50
N SER A 253 5.46 -3.01 -3.46
CA SER A 253 6.30 -2.49 -4.55
C SER A 253 7.55 -1.77 -4.02
N ALA A 254 8.58 -1.63 -4.84
CA ALA A 254 9.82 -0.96 -4.46
C ALA A 254 9.62 0.46 -3.87
N SER A 255 8.66 1.23 -4.41
CA SER A 255 8.37 2.58 -3.92
C SER A 255 7.78 2.59 -2.52
N LEU A 256 6.86 1.67 -2.21
CA LEU A 256 6.30 1.49 -0.87
C LEU A 256 7.32 0.86 0.09
N TYR A 257 8.10 -0.13 -0.37
CA TYR A 257 9.11 -0.81 0.44
C TYR A 257 10.14 0.18 1.01
N ALA A 258 10.63 1.12 0.19
CA ALA A 258 11.56 2.17 0.61
C ALA A 258 10.97 3.15 1.65
N ARG A 259 9.67 3.07 1.92
CA ARG A 259 8.90 3.96 2.80
C ARG A 259 8.19 3.23 3.94
N VAL A 260 8.53 1.96 4.19
CA VAL A 260 8.04 1.25 5.38
C VAL A 260 8.48 1.99 6.63
N PHE A 261 7.50 2.44 7.42
CA PHE A 261 7.71 3.09 8.71
C PHE A 261 7.57 2.10 9.88
N ARG A 262 6.63 1.16 9.77
CA ARG A 262 6.38 0.10 10.75
C ARG A 262 5.95 -1.17 10.03
N SER A 263 6.32 -2.32 10.55
CA SER A 263 5.97 -3.64 10.01
C SER A 263 5.94 -4.65 11.15
N GLU A 264 4.80 -5.31 11.37
CA GLU A 264 4.64 -6.20 12.52
C GLU A 264 3.58 -7.29 12.33
N VAL A 265 3.72 -8.35 13.12
CA VAL A 265 2.66 -9.35 13.33
C VAL A 265 1.93 -8.97 14.61
N PHE A 266 0.64 -8.65 14.51
CA PHE A 266 -0.15 -8.23 15.66
C PHE A 266 -0.64 -9.43 16.47
N ARG A 267 -0.54 -9.32 17.80
CA ARG A 267 -1.01 -10.34 18.75
C ARG A 267 -1.77 -9.68 19.90
N ALA A 268 -3.09 -9.76 19.88
CA ALA A 268 -3.93 -9.27 20.96
C ALA A 268 -3.66 -9.99 22.29
N SER A 269 -3.29 -11.28 22.26
CA SER A 269 -3.00 -12.09 23.46
C SER A 269 -1.79 -11.60 24.26
N ARG A 270 -0.93 -10.76 23.66
CA ARG A 270 0.27 -10.20 24.33
C ARG A 270 0.01 -8.83 24.96
N LEU A 271 -1.20 -8.29 24.83
CA LEU A 271 -1.61 -7.04 25.47
C LEU A 271 -2.31 -7.38 26.80
N SER A 272 -1.63 -7.13 27.92
CA SER A 272 -2.15 -7.45 29.26
C SER A 272 -2.09 -6.24 30.20
N PRO A 273 -3.24 -5.72 30.67
CA PRO A 273 -4.59 -6.10 30.28
C PRO A 273 -4.90 -5.73 28.80
N PRO A 274 -5.85 -6.40 28.14
CA PRO A 274 -6.23 -6.04 26.77
C PRO A 274 -6.88 -4.65 26.78
N PRO A 275 -6.36 -3.68 26.00
CA PRO A 275 -6.96 -2.36 25.89
C PRO A 275 -8.29 -2.43 25.12
N PRO A 276 -9.34 -1.72 25.54
CA PRO A 276 -10.58 -1.64 24.76
C PRO A 276 -10.33 -1.21 23.30
N PRO A 277 -11.06 -1.75 22.31
CA PRO A 277 -12.20 -2.67 22.45
C PRO A 277 -11.82 -4.15 22.59
N LEU A 278 -10.52 -4.49 22.64
CA LEU A 278 -10.09 -5.88 22.76
C LEU A 278 -10.61 -6.52 24.05
N GLN A 279 -10.96 -7.80 23.93
CA GLN A 279 -11.38 -8.64 25.04
C GLN A 279 -10.39 -9.80 25.25
N PRO A 280 -10.29 -10.33 26.48
CA PRO A 280 -9.56 -11.58 26.72
C PRO A 280 -10.10 -12.70 25.82
N GLY A 281 -9.21 -13.35 25.06
CA GLY A 281 -9.56 -14.47 24.18
C GLY A 281 -9.90 -14.08 22.73
N ASP A 282 -9.98 -12.79 22.39
CA ASP A 282 -10.28 -12.36 21.00
C ASP A 282 -9.32 -12.99 19.98
N GLU A 283 -8.03 -13.10 20.28
CA GLU A 283 -7.05 -13.72 19.37
C GLU A 283 -7.40 -15.17 19.02
N ALA A 284 -7.78 -15.96 20.03
CA ALA A 284 -8.10 -17.38 19.84
C ALA A 284 -9.47 -17.60 19.19
N LEU A 285 -10.40 -16.65 19.37
CA LEU A 285 -11.75 -16.72 18.79
C LEU A 285 -11.81 -16.20 17.36
N ALA A 286 -11.01 -15.20 17.01
CA ALA A 286 -11.15 -14.48 15.75
C ALA A 286 -10.71 -15.28 14.52
N SER A 287 -9.54 -15.90 14.58
CA SER A 287 -8.93 -16.58 13.44
C SER A 287 -7.83 -17.50 13.93
N ASP A 288 -7.53 -18.54 13.17
CA ASP A 288 -6.33 -19.37 13.33
C ASP A 288 -5.06 -18.73 12.72
N HIS A 289 -5.17 -17.58 12.07
CA HIS A 289 -4.05 -16.76 11.60
C HIS A 289 -3.90 -15.47 12.42
N LEU A 290 -2.65 -14.99 12.54
CA LEU A 290 -2.34 -13.69 13.09
C LEU A 290 -2.32 -12.61 11.99
N PRO A 291 -2.88 -11.42 12.25
CA PRO A 291 -2.85 -10.33 11.29
C PRO A 291 -1.45 -9.72 11.13
N VAL A 292 -1.14 -9.29 9.90
CA VAL A 292 0.11 -8.61 9.54
C VAL A 292 -0.17 -7.15 9.22
N LEU A 293 0.51 -6.23 9.91
CA LEU A 293 0.34 -4.79 9.75
C LEU A 293 1.60 -4.15 9.17
N MET A 294 1.43 -3.26 8.20
CA MET A 294 2.48 -2.36 7.74
C MET A 294 2.00 -0.92 7.63
N ILE A 295 2.89 0.03 7.90
CA ILE A 295 2.64 1.46 7.74
C ILE A 295 3.62 2.00 6.71
N PHE A 296 3.10 2.66 5.69
CA PHE A 296 3.88 3.25 4.61
C PHE A 296 3.79 4.77 4.68
N ARG A 297 4.94 5.45 4.64
CA ARG A 297 4.97 6.88 4.35
C ARG A 297 4.70 7.10 2.87
N ASN A 298 4.13 8.24 2.54
CA ASN A 298 3.90 8.64 1.16
C ASN A 298 5.22 8.70 0.37
N PRO A 299 5.37 7.90 -0.70
CA PRO A 299 6.56 7.91 -1.55
C PRO A 299 6.71 9.20 -2.37
N ASP A 300 5.60 9.91 -2.60
CA ASP A 300 5.55 11.16 -3.37
C ASP A 300 5.91 12.39 -2.53
N ASN A 301 5.95 12.22 -1.19
CA ASN A 301 6.35 13.26 -0.26
C ASN A 301 7.87 13.42 -0.25
N ARG A 302 8.37 14.02 -1.32
CA ARG A 302 9.77 14.42 -1.48
C ARG A 302 9.89 15.88 -1.05
N PRO A 303 10.89 16.24 -0.22
CA PRO A 303 11.08 17.63 0.16
C PRO A 303 11.26 18.48 -1.11
N PHE A 304 10.30 19.38 -1.35
CA PHE A 304 10.33 20.30 -2.46
C PHE A 304 11.00 21.59 -1.99
N ALA A 305 12.28 21.74 -2.33
CA ALA A 305 13.05 22.93 -2.00
C ALA A 305 13.21 23.82 -3.24
N LEU A 306 12.71 25.05 -3.15
CA LEU A 306 12.90 26.06 -4.18
C LEU A 306 14.12 26.90 -3.81
N THR A 307 15.17 26.83 -4.62
CA THR A 307 16.41 27.59 -4.40
C THR A 307 16.56 28.64 -5.48
N LEU A 308 16.83 29.88 -5.09
CA LEU A 308 17.23 30.92 -6.03
C LEU A 308 18.77 30.95 -6.09
N ARG A 309 19.34 30.44 -7.18
CA ARG A 309 20.78 30.55 -7.46
C ARG A 309 21.06 31.88 -8.14
N SER A 310 22.18 32.50 -7.80
CA SER A 310 22.64 33.71 -8.46
C SER A 310 24.07 33.53 -8.91
N THR A 311 24.34 33.88 -10.16
CA THR A 311 25.68 33.82 -10.76
C THR A 311 26.05 35.18 -11.33
N GLY A 312 27.30 35.60 -11.10
CA GLY A 312 27.80 36.93 -11.47
C GLY A 312 27.50 38.04 -10.45
N GLU A 313 28.04 39.23 -10.70
CA GLU A 313 27.90 40.41 -9.85
C GLU A 313 27.35 41.62 -10.63
N GLY A 314 26.76 42.57 -9.89
CA GLY A 314 26.27 43.82 -10.46
C GLY A 314 25.08 43.65 -11.42
N PRO A 315 24.92 44.54 -12.42
CA PRO A 315 23.76 44.53 -13.33
C PRO A 315 23.73 43.34 -14.31
N ALA A 316 24.79 42.54 -14.38
CA ALA A 316 24.87 41.31 -15.18
C ALA A 316 24.55 40.03 -14.36
N ARG A 317 24.06 40.18 -13.12
CA ARG A 317 23.69 39.05 -12.26
C ARG A 317 22.56 38.25 -12.89
N LEU A 318 22.83 36.98 -13.19
CA LEU A 318 21.81 36.02 -13.58
C LEU A 318 21.19 35.39 -12.33
N GLN A 319 19.88 35.18 -12.36
CA GLN A 319 19.17 34.45 -11.32
C GLN A 319 18.48 33.24 -11.94
N GLU A 320 18.59 32.10 -11.26
CA GLU A 320 17.94 30.86 -11.66
C GLU A 320 17.13 30.33 -10.50
N LEU A 321 15.89 29.97 -10.78
CA LEU A 321 15.06 29.22 -9.86
C LEU A 321 15.35 27.74 -10.05
N ILE A 322 15.68 27.05 -8.97
CA ILE A 322 16.13 25.65 -8.98
C ILE A 322 15.26 24.83 -8.05
N TRP A 323 14.86 23.64 -8.50
CA TRP A 323 14.10 22.70 -7.68
C TRP A 323 14.42 21.24 -8.03
N PRO A 324 14.22 20.31 -7.09
CA PRO A 324 14.27 18.89 -7.39
C PRO A 324 13.23 18.51 -8.44
N ALA A 325 13.68 17.86 -9.51
CA ALA A 325 12.83 17.44 -10.61
C ALA A 325 13.02 15.94 -10.87
N TRP A 326 11.95 15.24 -11.23
CA TRP A 326 11.99 13.79 -11.41
C TRP A 326 11.35 13.39 -12.74
N PRO A 327 11.90 12.37 -13.43
CA PRO A 327 11.30 11.82 -14.64
C PRO A 327 9.83 11.45 -14.42
N GLY A 328 9.00 11.64 -15.45
CA GLY A 328 7.57 11.31 -15.41
C GLY A 328 6.66 12.40 -14.87
N TYR A 329 7.21 13.43 -14.20
CA TYR A 329 6.41 14.57 -13.72
C TYR A 329 6.52 15.77 -14.65
N THR A 330 5.50 16.63 -14.63
CA THR A 330 5.54 17.93 -15.30
C THR A 330 5.46 19.05 -14.26
N TYR A 331 6.21 20.12 -14.48
CA TYR A 331 6.31 21.27 -13.59
C TYR A 331 5.91 22.54 -14.32
N GLN A 332 5.12 23.38 -13.67
CA GLN A 332 4.80 24.72 -14.14
C GLN A 332 5.51 25.74 -13.26
N VAL A 333 6.18 26.70 -13.88
CA VAL A 333 6.62 27.92 -13.19
C VAL A 333 5.51 28.94 -13.36
N LEU A 334 4.98 29.43 -12.25
CA LEU A 334 3.96 30.46 -12.21
C LEU A 334 4.53 31.75 -11.65
N ARG A 335 4.05 32.87 -12.19
CA ARG A 335 4.30 34.21 -11.65
C ARG A 335 3.03 34.85 -11.13
N SER A 336 3.18 35.70 -10.12
CA SER A 336 2.15 36.60 -9.64
C SER A 336 2.75 37.95 -9.25
N THR A 337 1.96 39.01 -9.29
CA THR A 337 2.33 40.34 -8.76
C THR A 337 1.56 40.71 -7.48
N ASP A 338 0.55 39.91 -7.10
CA ASP A 338 -0.40 40.21 -6.02
C ASP A 338 -0.72 39.00 -5.12
N LEU A 339 -0.13 37.83 -5.39
CA LEU A 339 -0.39 36.52 -4.75
C LEU A 339 -1.81 35.96 -4.96
N GLN A 340 -2.69 36.67 -5.66
CA GLN A 340 -4.08 36.25 -5.93
C GLN A 340 -4.23 35.70 -7.35
N HIS A 341 -3.58 36.32 -8.32
CA HIS A 341 -3.64 35.94 -9.73
C HIS A 341 -2.30 35.34 -10.16
N TRP A 342 -2.34 34.10 -10.68
CA TRP A 342 -1.16 33.35 -11.08
C TRP A 342 -1.19 33.05 -12.59
N PHE A 343 -0.09 33.35 -13.27
CA PHE A 343 0.10 33.10 -14.70
C PHE A 343 1.19 32.07 -14.91
N VAL A 344 0.98 31.11 -15.81
CA VAL A 344 2.01 30.14 -16.19
C VAL A 344 3.04 30.81 -17.08
N GLU A 345 4.29 30.89 -16.64
CA GLU A 345 5.43 31.38 -17.42
C GLU A 345 6.00 30.30 -18.32
N THR A 346 6.13 29.10 -17.78
CA THR A 346 6.63 27.95 -18.53
C THR A 346 6.11 26.64 -17.95
N THR A 347 6.17 25.59 -18.77
CA THR A 347 5.93 24.21 -18.39
C THR A 347 7.14 23.38 -18.80
N PHE A 348 7.63 22.55 -17.88
CA PHE A 348 8.84 21.77 -18.03
C PHE A 348 8.60 20.32 -17.62
N SER A 349 8.98 19.37 -18.47
CA SER A 349 8.95 17.94 -18.19
C SER A 349 10.38 17.40 -18.31
N PRO A 350 11.06 17.08 -17.19
CA PRO A 350 12.43 16.56 -17.24
C PRO A 350 12.47 15.20 -17.96
N ALA A 351 13.34 15.10 -18.96
CA ALA A 351 13.66 13.83 -19.62
C ALA A 351 14.64 12.95 -18.81
N GLY A 352 15.33 13.54 -17.83
CA GLY A 352 16.32 12.90 -16.95
C GLY A 352 17.03 13.94 -16.06
N GLY A 353 17.48 13.52 -14.87
CA GLY A 353 18.10 14.40 -13.86
C GLY A 353 17.29 14.49 -12.56
N SER A 354 17.92 14.93 -11.47
CA SER A 354 17.28 15.13 -10.15
C SER A 354 16.94 16.60 -9.86
N GLU A 355 17.25 17.52 -10.79
CA GLU A 355 17.17 18.97 -10.60
C GLU A 355 16.71 19.64 -11.91
N ALA A 356 15.82 20.63 -11.78
CA ALA A 356 15.44 21.52 -12.86
C ALA A 356 15.80 22.97 -12.49
N ALA A 357 16.08 23.76 -13.51
CA ALA A 357 16.41 25.17 -13.38
C ALA A 357 15.62 26.01 -14.40
N TRP A 358 15.19 27.19 -13.99
CA TRP A 358 14.53 28.17 -14.86
C TRP A 358 15.10 29.58 -14.64
N PRO A 359 15.50 30.29 -15.72
CA PRO A 359 16.06 31.64 -15.59
C PRO A 359 14.99 32.64 -15.13
N VAL A 360 15.33 33.44 -14.13
CA VAL A 360 14.46 34.50 -13.58
C VAL A 360 14.90 35.85 -14.13
N GLU A 361 14.05 36.49 -14.91
CA GLU A 361 14.24 37.91 -15.26
C GLU A 361 13.84 38.81 -14.08
N THR A 362 14.78 39.60 -13.57
CA THR A 362 14.65 40.37 -12.31
C THR A 362 14.40 41.85 -12.52
N THR A 363 13.57 42.24 -13.49
CA THR A 363 13.27 43.65 -13.75
C THR A 363 12.10 44.19 -12.91
N ASP A 364 11.29 43.32 -12.30
CA ASP A 364 10.11 43.70 -11.52
C ASP A 364 10.25 43.35 -10.01
N PRO A 365 10.27 44.34 -9.11
CA PRO A 365 10.43 44.13 -7.67
C PRO A 365 9.18 43.59 -6.95
N ARG A 366 8.02 43.46 -7.61
CA ARG A 366 6.78 42.90 -7.01
C ARG A 366 6.46 41.48 -7.47
N ARG A 367 7.41 40.79 -8.11
CA ARG A 367 7.21 39.45 -8.67
C ARG A 367 7.33 38.37 -7.59
N PHE A 368 6.29 37.53 -7.49
CA PHE A 368 6.28 36.27 -6.76
C PHE A 368 6.38 35.11 -7.74
N LEU A 369 7.14 34.08 -7.37
CA LEU A 369 7.32 32.87 -8.16
C LEU A 369 6.82 31.66 -7.38
N GLN A 370 6.17 30.74 -8.09
CA GLN A 370 5.76 29.44 -7.58
C GLN A 370 6.16 28.39 -8.61
N VAL A 371 6.63 27.24 -8.14
CA VAL A 371 6.72 26.05 -8.98
C VAL A 371 5.67 25.07 -8.52
N ARG A 372 4.83 24.63 -9.46
CA ARG A 372 3.77 23.66 -9.22
C ARG A 372 4.08 22.39 -10.00
N ARG A 373 4.19 21.27 -9.31
CA ARG A 373 4.11 19.96 -9.94
C ARG A 373 2.67 19.72 -10.38
N ILE A 374 2.46 19.32 -11.62
CA ILE A 374 1.16 18.93 -12.16
C ILE A 374 1.15 17.42 -12.45
N PRO A 375 -0.02 16.75 -12.31
CA PRO A 375 -0.17 15.33 -12.60
C PRO A 375 0.28 14.93 -14.00
#